data_AF-A0A653EB43-F1
#
_entry.id   AF-A0A653EB43-F1
#
_cell.length_a   1.000
_cell.length_b   1.000
_cell.length_c   1.000
_cell.angle_alpha   90.00
_cell.angle_beta   90.00
_cell.angle_gamma   90.00
#
_symmetry.space_group_name_H-M   'P 1'
#
loop_
_entity.id
_entity.type
_entity.pdbx_description
1 polymer ?
#
loop_
_entity_poly.entity_id
_entity_poly.type
_entity_poly.pdbx_seq_one_letter_code
_entity_poly.pdbx_strand_id
1 'polypeptide(L)' 'METDAESLAEGILRTADVSCLKALLEVRDEIVAAGHTPSAQVPTVDDLEAAIEKLLAHQLRRRNS' A
#
# COMPACT_ATOMS: atom_id res chain seq x y z
N MET A 1 -0.01 -27.25 -3.03
CA MET A 1 0.38 -26.01 -2.34
C MET A 1 -0.87 -25.48 -1.68
N GLU A 2 -0.99 -25.54 -0.37
CA GLU A 2 -2.16 -24.98 0.34
C GLU A 2 -1.64 -23.89 1.28
N THR A 3 -1.55 -22.68 0.74
CA THR A 3 -1.25 -21.47 1.49
C THR A 3 -2.40 -21.20 2.45
N ASP A 4 -2.09 -20.69 3.63
CA ASP A 4 -3.14 -20.27 4.52
C ASP A 4 -3.98 -19.14 3.88
N ALA A 5 -5.30 -19.32 3.82
CA ALA A 5 -6.19 -18.46 3.04
C ALA A 5 -6.27 -17.05 3.66
N GLU A 6 -6.17 -16.96 4.98
CA GLU A 6 -6.12 -15.71 5.73
C GLU A 6 -4.82 -14.97 5.43
N SER A 7 -3.66 -15.65 5.53
CA SER A 7 -2.36 -15.06 5.16
C SER A 7 -2.31 -14.58 3.70
N LEU A 8 -2.96 -15.31 2.77
CA LEU A 8 -3.08 -14.88 1.37
C LEU A 8 -3.98 -13.65 1.22
N ALA A 9 -5.16 -13.63 1.86
CA ALA A 9 -6.06 -12.49 1.82
C ALA A 9 -5.39 -11.22 2.36
N GLU A 10 -4.64 -11.33 3.46
CA GLU A 10 -3.86 -10.24 4.01
C GLU A 10 -2.80 -9.71 3.03
N GLY A 11 -2.10 -10.61 2.32
CA GLY A 11 -1.14 -10.22 1.29
C GLY A 11 -1.78 -9.46 0.12
N ILE A 12 -2.97 -9.87 -0.29
CA ILE A 12 -3.76 -9.17 -1.33
C ILE A 12 -4.14 -7.77 -0.85
N LEU A 13 -4.65 -7.65 0.37
CA LEU A 13 -5.04 -6.36 0.94
C LEU A 13 -3.86 -5.39 1.06
N ARG A 14 -2.70 -5.86 1.54
CA ARG A 14 -1.47 -5.05 1.62
C ARG A 14 -0.99 -4.59 0.23
N THR A 15 -1.10 -5.45 -0.77
CA THR A 15 -0.76 -5.10 -2.16
C THR A 15 -1.72 -4.05 -2.73
N ALA A 16 -3.01 -4.18 -2.43
CA ALA A 16 -4.03 -3.21 -2.84
C ALA A 16 -3.80 -1.84 -2.17
N ASP A 17 -3.44 -1.83 -0.89
CA ASP A 17 -3.12 -0.60 -0.15
C ASP A 17 -1.94 0.16 -0.78
N VAL A 18 -0.82 -0.53 -1.03
CA VAL A 18 0.34 0.04 -1.75
C VAL A 18 -0.05 0.58 -3.13
N SER A 19 -0.90 -0.13 -3.87
CA SER A 19 -1.34 0.30 -5.20
C SER A 19 -2.22 1.55 -5.12
N CYS A 20 -3.11 1.63 -4.13
CA CYS A 20 -3.94 2.80 -3.87
C CYS A 20 -3.09 4.03 -3.54
N LEU A 21 -2.11 3.87 -2.63
CA LEU A 21 -1.23 4.96 -2.23
C LEU A 21 -0.41 5.51 -3.40
N LYS A 22 0.09 4.64 -4.30
CA LYS A 22 0.76 5.09 -5.53
C LYS A 22 -0.14 5.97 -6.40
N ALA A 23 -1.37 5.54 -6.65
CA ALA A 23 -2.32 6.33 -7.45
C ALA A 23 -2.65 7.68 -6.78
N LEU A 24 -2.78 7.71 -5.46
CA LEU A 24 -3.03 8.96 -4.73
C LEU A 24 -1.83 9.92 -4.77
N LEU A 25 -0.61 9.40 -4.83
CA LEU A 25 0.58 10.23 -5.02
C LEU A 25 0.67 10.83 -6.43
N GLU A 26 0.22 10.12 -7.46
CA GLU A 26 0.10 10.70 -8.81
C GLU A 26 -0.87 11.90 -8.81
N VAL A 27 -2.04 11.75 -8.17
CA VAL A 27 -3.00 12.85 -8.00
C VAL A 27 -2.40 14.01 -7.18
N ARG A 28 -1.63 13.69 -6.12
CA ARG A 28 -0.93 14.69 -5.32
C ARG A 28 0.04 15.51 -6.18
N ASP A 29 0.80 14.84 -7.04
CA ASP A 29 1.78 15.49 -7.92
C ASP A 29 1.08 16.40 -8.93
N GLU A 30 -0.08 16.02 -9.46
CA GLU A 30 -0.90 16.88 -10.31
C GLU A 30 -1.38 18.15 -9.59
N ILE A 31 -1.83 18.02 -8.32
CA ILE A 31 -2.23 19.17 -7.49
C ILE A 31 -1.06 20.13 -7.29
N VAL A 32 0.12 19.61 -6.96
CA VAL A 32 1.34 20.41 -6.77
C VAL A 32 1.76 21.08 -8.08
N ALA A 33 1.72 20.35 -9.20
CA ALA A 33 2.06 20.88 -10.52
C ALA A 33 1.11 22.01 -10.96
N ALA A 34 -0.16 21.96 -10.53
CA ALA A 34 -1.13 23.04 -10.72
C ALA A 34 -0.89 24.27 -9.82
N GLY A 35 0.13 24.25 -8.95
CA GLY A 35 0.46 25.34 -8.03
C GLY A 35 -0.40 25.35 -6.76
N HIS A 36 -1.11 24.26 -6.48
CA HIS A 36 -1.91 24.11 -5.26
C HIS A 36 -1.15 23.33 -4.19
N THR A 37 -1.56 23.50 -2.93
CA THR A 37 -1.06 22.70 -1.82
C THR A 37 -2.04 21.56 -1.54
N PRO A 38 -1.61 20.29 -1.62
CA PRO A 38 -2.44 19.15 -1.26
C PRO A 38 -2.95 19.25 0.18
N SER A 39 -4.17 18.75 0.42
CA SER A 39 -4.73 18.72 1.77
C SER A 39 -4.00 17.70 2.65
N ALA A 40 -4.08 17.87 3.97
CA ALA A 40 -3.50 16.92 4.93
C ALA A 40 -4.13 15.50 4.87
N GLN A 41 -5.23 15.33 4.13
CA GLN A 41 -5.86 14.03 3.91
C GLN A 41 -5.29 13.30 2.69
N VAL A 42 -4.55 14.01 1.82
CA VAL A 42 -3.87 13.37 0.68
C VAL A 42 -2.61 12.69 1.22
N PRO A 43 -2.45 11.36 1.00
CA PRO A 43 -1.29 10.64 1.47
C PRO A 43 0.04 11.23 0.97
N THR A 44 1.08 10.96 1.72
CA THR A 44 2.45 11.40 1.47
C THR A 44 3.34 10.24 1.03
N VAL A 45 4.56 10.55 0.60
CA VAL A 45 5.57 9.53 0.26
C VAL A 45 5.86 8.65 1.48
N ASP A 46 5.90 9.23 2.68
CA ASP A 46 6.14 8.50 3.94
C ASP A 46 5.04 7.44 4.20
N ASP A 47 3.78 7.74 3.86
CA ASP A 47 2.68 6.78 3.97
C ASP A 47 2.86 5.60 3.01
N LEU A 48 3.32 5.87 1.78
CA LEU A 48 3.65 4.83 0.80
C LEU A 48 4.83 3.97 1.26
N GLU A 49 5.89 4.57 1.78
CA GLU A 49 7.06 3.84 2.29
C GLU A 49 6.65 2.91 3.44
N ALA A 50 5.87 3.41 4.39
CA ALA A 50 5.35 2.60 5.50
C ALA A 50 4.48 1.42 5.01
N ALA A 51 3.67 1.61 3.96
CA ALA A 51 2.87 0.54 3.37
C ALA A 51 3.72 -0.49 2.62
N ILE A 52 4.77 -0.05 1.92
CA ILE A 52 5.73 -0.95 1.25
C ILE A 52 6.47 -1.80 2.29
N GLU A 53 6.96 -1.21 3.37
CA GLU A 53 7.61 -1.95 4.46
C GLU A 53 6.68 -3.01 5.06
N LYS A 54 5.43 -2.64 5.32
CA LYS A 54 4.37 -3.55 5.79
C LYS A 54 4.11 -4.70 4.82
N LEU A 55 4.17 -4.46 3.52
CA LEU A 55 4.01 -5.51 2.50
C LEU A 55 5.24 -6.41 2.43
N LEU A 56 6.45 -5.86 2.47
CA LEU A 56 7.71 -6.62 2.42
C LEU A 56 7.91 -7.47 3.68
N ALA A 57 7.48 -6.97 4.84
CA ALA A 57 7.51 -7.73 6.09
C ALA A 57 6.47 -8.87 6.13
N HIS A 58 5.47 -8.86 5.23
CA HIS A 58 4.43 -9.88 5.20
C HIS A 58 4.96 -11.18 4.58
N GLN A 59 5.04 -12.23 5.40
CA GLN A 59 5.39 -13.57 4.94
C GLN A 59 4.13 -14.40 4.71
N LEU A 60 3.98 -14.96 3.51
CA LEU A 60 2.94 -15.95 3.22
C LEU A 60 3.20 -17.20 4.07
N ARG A 61 2.41 -17.40 5.11
CA ARG A 61 2.54 -18.58 5.96
C ARG A 61 1.95 -19.78 5.25
N ARG A 62 2.72 -20.86 5.25
CA ARG A 62 2.23 -22.18 4.86
C ARG A 62 1.35 -22.72 6.00
N ARG A 63 0.20 -23.30 5.69
CA ARG A 63 -0.58 -24.04 6.68
C ARG A 63 0.25 -25.26 7.09
N ASN A 64 0.82 -25.23 8.30
CA ASN A 64 1.44 -26.42 8.87
C ASN A 64 0.32 -27.36 9.28
N SER A 65 0.20 -28.48 8.56
CA SER A 65 -0.64 -29.63 8.88
C SER A 65 -0.22 -30.33 10.15
#